data_AF-A0A4Q5QCC9-F1
#
_entry.id   AF-A0A4Q5QCC9-F1
#
_cell.length_a   1.000
_cell.length_b   1.000
_cell.length_c   1.000
_cell.angle_alpha   90.00
_cell.angle_beta   90.00
_cell.angle_gamma   90.00
#
_symmetry.space_group_name_H-M   'P 1'
#
loop_
_entity.id
_entity.type
_entity.pdbx_description
1 polymer ?
#
loop_
_entity_poly.entity_id
_entity_poly.type
_entity_poly.pdbx_seq_one_letter_code
_entity_poly.pdbx_strand_id
1 'polypeptide(L)' 'GRAAKWGITDLDKQYDLSELAKGDCIFAATGVTDGSLLAGVKRKKGKMTTESVVMRASSGTVRWVKGEHRTD' A
#
# COMPACT_ATOMS: atom_id res chain seq x y z
N GLY A 1 -24.99 -4.43 17.50
CA GLY A 1 -23.60 -4.91 17.33
C GLY A 1 -22.68 -3.78 16.89
N ARG A 2 -21.36 -4.02 16.76
CA ARG A 2 -20.40 -2.98 16.32
C ARG A 2 -20.65 -2.49 14.90
N ALA A 3 -20.99 -3.38 13.96
CA ALA A 3 -21.27 -3.05 12.56
C ALA A 3 -22.44 -2.05 12.37
N ALA A 4 -23.55 -2.27 13.09
CA ALA A 4 -24.70 -1.37 13.09
C ALA A 4 -24.35 0.07 13.54
N LYS A 5 -23.37 0.24 14.44
CA LYS A 5 -22.90 1.58 14.87
C LYS A 5 -22.21 2.35 13.73
N TRP A 6 -21.74 1.65 12.70
CA TRP A 6 -21.09 2.20 11.52
C TRP A 6 -22.01 2.21 10.28
N GLY A 7 -23.32 1.99 10.46
CA GLY A 7 -24.30 2.04 9.37
C GLY A 7 -24.31 0.81 8.45
N ILE A 8 -23.62 -0.26 8.83
CA ILE A 8 -23.67 -1.53 8.09
C ILE A 8 -24.92 -2.29 8.54
N THR A 9 -25.86 -2.48 7.60
CA THR A 9 -27.17 -3.11 7.84
C THR A 9 -27.26 -4.53 7.33
N ASP A 10 -26.55 -4.85 6.25
CA ASP A 10 -26.42 -6.18 5.68
C ASP A 10 -25.00 -6.70 5.94
N LEU A 11 -24.89 -7.73 6.78
CA LEU A 11 -23.60 -8.32 7.16
C LEU A 11 -23.14 -9.39 6.16
N ASP A 12 -24.04 -9.86 5.30
CA ASP A 12 -23.76 -10.90 4.31
C ASP A 12 -23.47 -10.30 2.93
N LYS A 13 -23.53 -8.96 2.80
CA LYS A 13 -23.19 -8.26 1.58
C LYS A 13 -21.77 -8.59 1.13
N GLN A 14 -21.66 -9.08 -0.10
CA GLN A 14 -20.41 -9.16 -0.83
C GLN A 14 -20.17 -7.83 -1.53
N TYR A 15 -18.99 -7.25 -1.31
CA TYR A 15 -18.62 -5.96 -1.87
C TYR A 15 -17.71 -6.15 -3.09
N ASP A 16 -18.04 -5.48 -4.18
CA ASP A 16 -17.13 -5.37 -5.31
C ASP A 16 -15.95 -4.44 -4.98
N LEU A 17 -14.85 -4.55 -5.72
CA LEU A 17 -13.67 -3.70 -5.53
C LEU A 17 -14.03 -2.20 -5.57
N SER A 18 -14.90 -1.81 -6.50
CA SER A 18 -15.37 -0.42 -6.67
C SER A 18 -16.28 0.07 -5.55
N GLU A 19 -16.73 -0.82 -4.65
CA GLU A 19 -17.45 -0.43 -3.43
C GLU A 19 -16.50 -0.29 -2.23
N LEU A 20 -15.43 -1.10 -2.21
CA LEU A 20 -14.39 -1.06 -1.18
C LEU A 20 -13.44 0.14 -1.35
N ALA A 21 -13.06 0.46 -2.59
CA ALA A 21 -12.20 1.57 -2.93
C ALA A 21 -12.71 2.29 -4.18
N LYS A 22 -13.13 3.55 -4.02
CA LYS A 22 -13.76 4.35 -5.09
C LYS A 22 -13.24 5.77 -5.14
N GLY A 23 -13.36 6.39 -6.32
CA GLY A 23 -12.88 7.74 -6.59
C GLY A 23 -11.40 7.77 -7.00
N ASP A 24 -10.74 8.92 -6.81
CA ASP A 24 -9.30 9.04 -7.06
C ASP A 24 -8.50 8.41 -5.91
N CYS A 25 -8.26 7.10 -6.02
CA CYS A 25 -7.50 6.34 -5.04
C CYS A 25 -5.99 6.43 -5.28
N ILE A 26 -5.22 6.47 -4.19
CA ILE A 26 -3.76 6.35 -4.19
C ILE A 26 -3.39 5.11 -3.36
N PHE A 27 -2.52 4.27 -3.90
CA PHE A 27 -1.95 3.12 -3.21
C PHE A 27 -0.45 3.31 -3.05
N ALA A 28 0.09 3.02 -1.87
CA ALA A 28 1.52 3.03 -1.62
C ALA A 28 1.89 1.85 -0.72
N ALA A 29 2.95 1.13 -1.07
CA ALA A 29 3.48 0.03 -0.27
C ALA A 29 5.00 0.03 -0.30
N THR A 30 5.62 -0.40 0.79
CA THR A 30 7.08 -0.53 0.95
C THR A 30 7.39 -1.90 1.56
N GLY A 31 8.36 -2.62 1.00
CA GLY A 31 8.77 -3.92 1.53
C GLY A 31 9.51 -3.76 2.87
N VAL A 32 9.03 -4.45 3.91
CA VAL A 32 9.72 -4.54 5.21
C VAL A 32 10.67 -5.73 5.21
N THR A 33 10.15 -6.92 4.92
CA THR A 33 10.91 -8.14 4.59
C THR A 33 10.78 -8.43 3.10
N ASP A 34 11.64 -9.29 2.55
CA ASP A 34 11.53 -9.69 1.15
C ASP A 34 10.19 -10.39 0.91
N GLY A 35 9.42 -9.85 -0.03
CA GLY A 35 8.15 -10.41 -0.48
C GLY A 35 8.17 -10.64 -1.99
N SER A 36 7.07 -11.19 -2.50
CA SER A 36 6.89 -11.43 -3.93
C SER A 36 6.82 -10.15 -4.77
N LEU A 37 6.42 -9.03 -4.16
CA LEU A 37 6.22 -7.75 -4.85
C LEU A 37 7.35 -6.75 -4.63
N LEU A 38 7.90 -6.66 -3.42
CA LEU A 38 8.88 -5.65 -3.02
C LEU A 38 9.98 -6.29 -2.20
N ALA A 39 11.23 -5.90 -2.45
CA ALA A 39 12.34 -6.26 -1.58
C ALA A 39 12.19 -5.59 -0.21
N GLY A 40 12.59 -6.32 0.83
CA GLY A 40 12.63 -5.82 2.19
C GLY A 40 13.71 -4.78 2.39
N VAL A 41 13.61 -4.07 3.51
CA VAL A 41 14.64 -3.10 3.92
C VAL A 41 15.99 -3.80 4.06
N LYS A 42 17.02 -3.26 3.42
CA LYS A 42 18.40 -3.76 3.58
C LYS A 42 19.25 -2.72 4.29
N ARG A 43 19.90 -3.13 5.37
CA ARG A 43 20.95 -2.35 6.03
C ARG A 43 22.30 -2.66 5.39
N LYS A 44 23.05 -1.63 5.04
CA LYS A 44 24.43 -1.70 4.56
C LYS A 44 25.27 -0.71 5.37
N LYS A 45 26.59 -0.80 5.30
CA LYS A 45 27.47 0.13 6.02
C LYS A 45 27.16 1.58 5.60
N GLY A 46 26.68 2.39 6.54
CA GLY A 46 26.36 3.80 6.35
C GLY A 46 25.06 4.11 5.61
N LYS A 47 24.24 3.10 5.26
CA LYS A 47 22.98 3.32 4.54
C LYS A 47 21.91 2.23 4.72
N MET A 48 20.67 2.60 4.45
CA MET A 48 19.53 1.69 4.31
C MET A 48 18.91 1.84 2.92
N THR A 49 18.43 0.74 2.35
CA THR A 49 17.66 0.78 1.10
C THR A 49 16.25 0.31 1.30
N THR A 50 15.30 0.93 0.58
CA THR A 50 13.88 0.56 0.55
C THR A 50 13.44 0.33 -0.90
N GLU A 51 12.47 -0.55 -1.10
CA GLU A 51 11.75 -0.67 -2.37
C GLU A 51 10.25 -0.47 -2.14
N SER A 52 9.66 0.43 -2.92
CA SER A 52 8.27 0.84 -2.79
C SER A 52 7.57 0.88 -4.14
N VAL A 53 6.25 0.71 -4.14
CA VAL A 53 5.38 1.01 -5.29
C VAL A 53 4.39 2.09 -4.88
N VAL A 54 4.16 3.07 -5.76
CA VAL A 54 3.14 4.12 -5.60
C VAL A 54 2.28 4.14 -6.85
N MET A 55 0.96 4.08 -6.67
CA MET A 55 -0.02 3.99 -7.75
C MET A 55 -1.12 5.03 -7.55
N ARG A 56 -1.67 5.58 -8.65
CA ARG A 56 -2.82 6.50 -8.59
C ARG A 56 -3.85 6.11 -9.64
N ALA A 57 -5.11 6.01 -9.21
CA ALA A 57 -6.23 5.60 -10.05
C ALA A 57 -6.51 6.61 -11.16
N SER A 58 -6.61 7.90 -10.84
CA SER A 58 -6.94 8.93 -11.85
C SER A 58 -5.93 9.04 -12.99
N SER A 59 -4.64 8.82 -12.72
CA SER A 59 -3.58 8.93 -13.72
C SER A 59 -3.13 7.60 -14.29
N GLY A 60 -3.65 6.47 -13.78
CA GLY A 60 -3.19 5.11 -14.11
C GLY A 60 -1.69 4.88 -13.84
N THR A 61 -1.03 5.79 -13.13
CA THR A 61 0.42 5.77 -13.00
C THR A 61 0.86 4.74 -11.96
N VAL A 62 1.90 3.99 -12.29
CA VAL A 62 2.61 3.09 -11.38
C VAL A 62 4.07 3.52 -11.31
N ARG A 63 4.55 3.82 -10.10
CA ARG A 63 5.93 4.20 -9.84
C ARG A 63 6.58 3.21 -8.90
N TRP A 64 7.65 2.60 -9.37
CA TRP A 64 8.54 1.79 -8.56
C TRP A 64 9.67 2.70 -8.06
N VAL A 65 9.86 2.75 -6.76
CA VAL A 65 10.79 3.69 -6.10
C VAL A 65 11.80 2.89 -5.28
N LYS A 66 13.08 3.04 -5.63
CA LYS A 66 14.21 2.53 -4.84
C LYS A 66 14.82 3.69 -4.08
N GLY A 67 14.74 3.65 -2.75
CA GLY A 67 15.29 4.67 -1.87
C GLY A 67 16.62 4.24 -1.29
N GLU A 68 17.56 5.18 -1.18
CA GLU A 68 18.78 5.06 -0.38
C GLU A 68 18.77 6.14 0.69
N HIS A 69 18.85 5.72 1.94
CA HIS A 69 18.78 6.57 3.13
C HIS A 69 20.12 6.47 3.84
N ARG A 70 20.79 7.58 4.10
CA ARG A 70 22.01 7.56 4.93
C ARG A 70 21.64 7.22 6.38
N THR A 71 22.51 6.48 7.07
CA THR A 71 22.29 6.04 8.47
C THR A 71 23.26 6.70 9.44
N ASP A 72 23.76 7.88 9.09
CA ASP A 72 24.62 8.70 9.94
C ASP A 72 23.83 9.45 11.01
#